data_AF-A0A7S0Y6W6-F1
#
_entry.id   AF-A0A7S0Y6W6-F1
#
_cell.length_a   1.000
_cell.length_b   1.000
_cell.length_c   1.000
_cell.angle_alpha   90.00
_cell.angle_beta   90.00
_cell.angle_gamma   90.00
#
_symmetry.space_group_name_H-M   'P 1'
#
loop_
_entity.id
_entity.type
_entity.pdbx_description
1 polymer ?
#
loop_
_entity_poly.entity_id
_entity_poly.type
_entity_poly.pdbx_seq_one_letter_code
_entity_poly.pdbx_strand_id
1 'polypeptide(L)'
;TGTIFFFLQTSSISPLLFLLLEPVMSSLFTVTNLTIAAGAATVLYVAYRVTKETKPAPPAASAAPDLPPFTETVKDSLFAQGHDEASIGDMIADAMEGMDRQTKRRFEALLGALVADAAALPTYWNYNPDTITAAMKASGTGVPEFLSPSCNLHFRIPIGSPSCHGSQILAVMESLVAAQGFDPRIMAQSYDVAFGLGSGYGSLSNEKGQSKGWRNLSVSDYVDASQKGKGPLERGHKTDCQSDCYVKVIPVVCVYAGRPELMEMCEAAIRLTQDNDTAVVIGCTAARILEGCILGSPPDTAVLESPSHLPLYMSGSVREEMAGVMCEMYRMRKEGSVERVVAECGKGLETKMKAMARSCMPPYCVQIPSFIVASDPASYSESVRASIMAGGDSCSRACLVGACLG
;
A
#
# COMPACT_ATOMS: atom_id res chain seq x y z
N THR A 1 -40.73 16.73 -36.89
CA THR A 1 -40.54 15.28 -37.08
C THR A 1 -40.07 14.72 -35.76
N GLY A 2 -41.00 14.09 -35.05
CA GLY A 2 -40.95 13.89 -33.61
C GLY A 2 -40.08 12.72 -33.17
N THR A 3 -39.43 12.91 -32.02
CA THR A 3 -38.65 11.92 -31.29
C THR A 3 -39.61 11.03 -30.49
N ILE A 4 -39.73 9.76 -30.88
CA ILE A 4 -40.39 8.73 -30.08
C ILE A 4 -39.33 8.10 -29.17
N PHE A 5 -39.46 8.27 -27.86
CA PHE A 5 -38.76 7.48 -26.86
C PHE A 5 -39.51 6.16 -26.67
N PHE A 6 -38.87 5.03 -26.96
CA PHE A 6 -39.32 3.75 -26.43
C PHE A 6 -38.61 3.52 -25.08
N PHE A 7 -39.38 3.62 -24.00
CA PHE A 7 -39.06 2.94 -22.75
C PHE A 7 -39.43 1.47 -22.90
N LEU A 8 -38.43 0.59 -22.94
CA LEU A 8 -38.63 -0.84 -22.71
C LEU A 8 -38.09 -1.16 -21.32
N GLN A 9 -39.04 -1.30 -20.39
CA GLN A 9 -38.84 -1.85 -19.07
C GLN A 9 -39.26 -3.32 -19.15
N THR A 10 -38.30 -4.25 -19.21
CA THR A 10 -38.62 -5.68 -19.06
C THR A 10 -37.58 -6.39 -18.20
N SER A 11 -38.02 -6.68 -16.98
CA SER A 11 -37.52 -7.73 -16.13
C SER A 11 -37.57 -9.07 -16.88
N SER A 12 -36.51 -9.88 -16.73
CA SER A 12 -36.38 -11.27 -17.21
C SER A 12 -36.16 -11.47 -18.71
N ILE A 13 -34.89 -11.50 -19.13
CA ILE A 13 -34.45 -12.17 -20.36
C ILE A 13 -33.31 -13.15 -20.00
N SER A 14 -33.47 -14.40 -20.46
CA SER A 14 -32.58 -15.55 -20.26
C SER A 14 -31.21 -15.38 -20.94
N PRO A 15 -30.11 -16.00 -20.45
CA PRO A 15 -28.73 -15.79 -20.94
C PRO A 15 -28.43 -16.25 -22.37
N LEU A 16 -29.42 -16.74 -23.13
CA LEU A 16 -29.19 -17.35 -24.44
C LEU A 16 -29.27 -16.38 -25.64
N LEU A 17 -29.47 -15.07 -25.43
CA LEU A 17 -29.61 -14.08 -26.51
C LEU A 17 -28.33 -13.27 -26.80
N PHE A 18 -27.30 -13.37 -25.97
CA PHE A 18 -26.04 -12.64 -26.15
C PHE A 18 -25.02 -13.33 -27.08
N LEU A 19 -25.25 -14.59 -27.45
CA LEU A 19 -24.35 -15.39 -28.30
C LEU A 19 -24.70 -15.39 -29.80
N LEU A 20 -25.57 -14.48 -30.26
CA LEU A 20 -26.06 -14.46 -31.65
C LEU A 20 -25.84 -13.15 -32.42
N LEU A 21 -25.06 -12.20 -31.89
CA LEU A 21 -24.81 -10.91 -32.58
C LEU A 21 -23.32 -10.54 -32.72
N GLU A 22 -22.41 -11.52 -32.65
CA GLU A 22 -20.97 -11.25 -32.69
C GLU A 22 -20.30 -11.10 -34.09
N PRO A 23 -20.91 -11.36 -35.27
CA PRO A 23 -20.15 -11.19 -36.53
C PRO A 23 -20.72 -10.17 -37.54
N VAL A 24 -21.32 -9.04 -37.14
CA VAL A 24 -21.84 -8.03 -38.13
C VAL A 24 -21.37 -6.57 -37.89
N MET A 25 -20.54 -6.28 -36.90
CA MET A 25 -20.09 -4.89 -36.62
C MET A 25 -18.57 -4.69 -36.79
N SER A 26 -17.90 -5.50 -37.62
CA SER A 26 -16.48 -5.34 -37.95
C SER A 26 -16.19 -4.53 -39.22
N SER A 27 -17.19 -3.86 -39.79
CA SER A 27 -16.99 -3.07 -41.01
C SER A 27 -17.87 -1.82 -41.01
N LEU A 28 -17.42 -0.76 -40.34
CA LEU A 28 -17.69 0.65 -40.70
C LEU A 28 -16.98 1.59 -39.72
N PHE A 29 -16.24 2.54 -40.30
CA PHE A 29 -15.60 3.74 -39.72
C PHE A 29 -14.08 3.72 -39.52
N THR A 30 -13.42 4.11 -40.60
CA THR A 30 -12.11 4.76 -40.62
C THR A 30 -12.29 6.30 -40.57
N VAL A 31 -11.46 6.98 -39.77
CA VAL A 31 -11.08 8.42 -39.78
C VAL A 31 -12.18 9.46 -39.51
N THR A 32 -12.08 10.24 -38.42
CA THR A 32 -11.54 11.63 -38.36
C THR A 32 -11.92 12.28 -37.00
N ASN A 33 -10.96 13.02 -36.42
CA ASN A 33 -11.03 13.88 -35.23
C ASN A 33 -12.42 14.41 -34.82
N LEU A 34 -12.75 14.29 -33.53
CA LEU A 34 -13.40 15.39 -32.81
C LEU A 34 -13.07 15.36 -31.31
N THR A 35 -12.25 16.31 -30.91
CA THR A 35 -12.17 16.91 -29.59
C THR A 35 -13.59 17.15 -29.05
N ILE A 36 -14.10 16.30 -28.15
CA ILE A 36 -15.13 16.55 -27.11
C ILE A 36 -15.25 15.23 -26.32
N ALA A 37 -14.46 15.07 -25.24
CA ALA A 37 -14.76 14.11 -24.18
C ALA A 37 -14.07 14.42 -22.84
N ALA A 38 -13.37 15.57 -22.72
CA ALA A 38 -12.79 16.02 -21.45
C ALA A 38 -13.83 16.42 -20.38
N GLY A 39 -15.13 16.43 -20.73
CA GLY A 39 -16.22 16.77 -19.80
C GLY A 39 -16.99 15.58 -19.21
N ALA A 40 -16.96 14.40 -19.85
CA ALA A 40 -17.78 13.26 -19.42
C ALA A 40 -17.10 12.37 -18.38
N ALA A 41 -15.76 12.24 -18.43
CA ALA A 41 -14.97 11.53 -17.42
C ALA A 41 -15.07 12.18 -16.03
N THR A 42 -15.13 13.51 -15.97
CA THR A 42 -15.23 14.29 -14.72
C THR A 42 -16.60 14.12 -14.05
N VAL A 43 -17.67 13.87 -14.82
CA VAL A 43 -19.04 13.72 -14.26
C VAL A 43 -19.28 12.30 -13.73
N LEU A 44 -18.71 11.26 -14.35
CA LEU A 44 -18.73 9.91 -13.78
C LEU A 44 -17.81 9.78 -12.53
N TYR A 45 -16.73 10.56 -12.46
CA TYR A 45 -15.80 10.59 -11.32
C TYR A 45 -16.45 11.12 -10.03
N VAL A 46 -17.43 12.03 -10.14
CA VAL A 46 -18.19 12.55 -8.98
C VAL A 46 -19.29 11.58 -8.54
N ALA A 47 -19.90 10.84 -9.48
CA ALA A 47 -21.01 9.92 -9.16
C ALA A 47 -20.55 8.63 -8.43
N TYR A 48 -19.35 8.11 -8.74
CA TYR A 48 -18.80 6.93 -8.04
C TYR A 48 -18.39 7.25 -6.59
N ARG A 49 -18.02 8.50 -6.29
CA ARG A 49 -17.69 8.95 -4.92
C ARG A 49 -18.87 9.03 -3.96
N VAL A 50 -20.11 9.01 -4.44
CA VAL A 50 -21.30 9.28 -3.61
C VAL A 50 -22.07 8.00 -3.24
N THR A 51 -21.81 6.86 -3.89
CA THR A 51 -22.70 5.68 -3.79
C THR A 51 -22.16 4.45 -3.04
N LYS A 52 -21.03 4.56 -2.34
CA LYS A 52 -20.73 3.63 -1.23
C LYS A 52 -20.58 4.42 0.05
N GLU A 53 -21.57 4.21 0.92
CA GLU A 53 -21.69 4.71 2.28
C GLU A 53 -20.35 5.12 2.88
N THR A 54 -20.20 6.43 3.05
CA THR A 54 -19.13 7.02 3.83
C THR A 54 -19.13 6.38 5.22
N LYS A 55 -18.20 5.45 5.48
CA LYS A 55 -17.61 5.42 6.82
C LYS A 55 -17.11 6.85 7.06
N PRO A 56 -17.51 7.52 8.16
CA PRO A 56 -17.07 8.88 8.41
C PRO A 56 -15.55 8.90 8.32
N ALA A 57 -15.00 9.90 7.63
CA ALA A 57 -13.58 10.19 7.71
C ALA A 57 -13.20 10.18 9.20
N PRO A 58 -12.07 9.56 9.62
CA PRO A 58 -11.59 9.74 10.97
C PRO A 58 -11.58 11.26 11.22
N PRO A 59 -12.16 11.71 12.35
CA PRO A 59 -12.43 13.13 12.56
C PRO A 59 -11.17 13.93 12.28
N ALA A 60 -11.32 15.01 11.50
CA ALA A 60 -10.26 15.99 11.29
C ALA A 60 -9.60 16.25 12.65
N ALA A 61 -8.28 16.06 12.72
CA ALA A 61 -7.51 16.05 13.96
C ALA A 61 -8.02 17.15 14.91
N SER A 62 -8.85 16.76 15.89
CA SER A 62 -9.16 17.63 17.00
C SER A 62 -7.83 17.93 17.67
N ALA A 63 -7.66 19.18 18.13
CA ALA A 63 -6.48 19.61 18.88
C ALA A 63 -6.01 18.46 19.77
N ALA A 64 -4.74 18.05 19.56
CA ALA A 64 -4.20 16.83 20.13
C ALA A 64 -4.51 16.81 21.63
N PRO A 65 -5.17 15.78 22.18
CA PRO A 65 -5.13 15.60 23.61
C PRO A 65 -3.66 15.49 24.02
N ASP A 66 -3.28 16.14 25.11
CA ASP A 66 -1.95 16.11 25.72
C ASP A 66 -1.63 14.70 26.23
N LEU A 67 -1.45 13.77 25.30
CA LEU A 67 -0.93 12.45 25.58
C LEU A 67 0.59 12.59 25.75
N PRO A 68 1.15 12.18 26.91
CA PRO A 68 2.59 12.22 27.10
C PRO A 68 3.28 11.40 26.01
N PRO A 69 4.45 11.83 25.53
CA PRO A 69 5.05 11.22 24.37
C PRO A 69 5.68 9.87 24.78
N PHE A 70 5.63 8.86 23.91
CA PHE A 70 6.00 7.48 24.24
C PHE A 70 7.46 7.18 23.85
N THR A 71 8.24 6.66 24.79
CA THR A 71 9.72 6.60 24.67
C THR A 71 10.30 5.19 24.69
N GLU A 72 9.50 4.13 24.86
CA GLU A 72 10.06 2.78 24.93
C GLU A 72 10.64 2.36 23.58
N THR A 73 11.81 1.72 23.62
CA THR A 73 12.47 1.08 22.49
C THR A 73 12.42 -0.44 22.64
N VAL A 74 12.55 -1.19 21.54
CA VAL A 74 12.58 -2.66 21.60
C VAL A 74 13.74 -3.13 22.48
N LYS A 75 13.40 -3.78 23.60
CA LYS A 75 14.35 -4.21 24.65
C LYS A 75 15.27 -5.35 24.22
N ASP A 76 14.83 -6.18 23.27
CA ASP A 76 15.61 -7.32 22.76
C ASP A 76 16.32 -6.98 21.44
N SER A 77 16.58 -5.69 21.18
CA SER A 77 17.33 -5.26 19.99
C SER A 77 18.76 -5.82 19.98
N LEU A 78 19.37 -5.91 18.79
CA LEU A 78 20.77 -6.34 18.66
C LEU A 78 21.71 -5.44 19.50
N PHE A 79 21.41 -4.14 19.58
CA PHE A 79 22.12 -3.22 20.48
C PHE A 79 21.99 -3.60 21.96
N ALA A 80 20.81 -3.99 22.40
CA ALA A 80 20.60 -4.46 23.78
C ALA A 80 21.28 -5.82 24.04
N GLN A 81 21.50 -6.62 23.00
CA GLN A 81 22.28 -7.86 23.04
C GLN A 81 23.81 -7.61 22.95
N GLY A 82 24.25 -6.35 22.84
CA GLY A 82 25.66 -5.96 22.84
C GLY A 82 26.30 -5.83 21.45
N HIS A 83 25.52 -5.93 20.37
CA HIS A 83 26.01 -5.67 19.02
C HIS A 83 26.09 -4.16 18.76
N ASP A 84 27.19 -3.72 18.16
CA ASP A 84 27.34 -2.37 17.62
C ASP A 84 26.98 -2.32 16.12
N GLU A 85 27.00 -1.12 15.53
CA GLU A 85 26.68 -0.91 14.11
C GLU A 85 27.60 -1.72 13.18
N ALA A 86 28.89 -1.83 13.51
CA ALA A 86 29.86 -2.57 12.72
C ALA A 86 29.53 -4.07 12.71
N SER A 87 29.31 -4.67 13.89
CA SER A 87 28.96 -6.09 13.99
C SER A 87 27.61 -6.42 13.36
N ILE A 88 26.63 -5.51 13.40
CA ILE A 88 25.36 -5.68 12.66
C ILE A 88 25.62 -5.64 11.15
N GLY A 89 26.49 -4.73 10.70
CA GLY A 89 26.93 -4.67 9.30
C GLY A 89 27.61 -5.96 8.85
N ASP A 90 28.49 -6.52 9.67
CA ASP A 90 29.15 -7.80 9.41
C ASP A 90 28.13 -8.94 9.34
N MET A 91 27.16 -9.00 10.27
CA MET A 91 26.09 -10.01 10.24
C MET A 91 25.25 -9.96 8.95
N ILE A 92 24.97 -8.75 8.43
CA ILE A 92 24.25 -8.57 7.17
C ILE A 92 25.14 -9.01 5.99
N ALA A 93 26.41 -8.62 5.99
CA ALA A 93 27.36 -9.00 4.96
C ALA A 93 27.54 -10.53 4.89
N ASP A 94 27.67 -11.18 6.04
CA ASP A 94 27.76 -12.64 6.18
C ASP A 94 26.48 -13.32 5.70
N ALA A 95 25.31 -12.79 6.05
CA ALA A 95 24.03 -13.32 5.58
C ALA A 95 23.90 -13.23 4.05
N MET A 96 24.54 -12.25 3.42
CA MET A 96 24.53 -12.04 1.97
C MET A 96 25.71 -12.71 1.24
N GLU A 97 26.61 -13.37 1.98
CA GLU A 97 27.77 -14.05 1.40
C GLU A 97 27.31 -15.18 0.45
N GLY A 98 27.93 -15.27 -0.73
CA GLY A 98 27.59 -16.28 -1.73
C GLY A 98 26.27 -16.06 -2.49
N MET A 99 25.44 -15.08 -2.11
CA MET A 99 24.23 -14.73 -2.85
C MET A 99 24.57 -14.07 -4.19
N ASP A 100 23.86 -14.45 -5.26
CA ASP A 100 23.92 -13.71 -6.52
C ASP A 100 23.27 -12.32 -6.39
N ARG A 101 23.50 -11.45 -7.37
CA ARG A 101 23.02 -10.05 -7.35
C ARG A 101 21.50 -9.94 -7.21
N GLN A 102 20.73 -10.82 -7.83
CA GLN A 102 19.28 -10.79 -7.76
C GLN A 102 18.78 -11.27 -6.40
N THR A 103 19.41 -12.30 -5.84
CA THR A 103 19.14 -12.81 -4.49
C THR A 103 19.44 -11.75 -3.43
N LYS A 104 20.53 -10.99 -3.59
CA LYS A 104 20.84 -9.82 -2.74
C LYS A 104 19.73 -8.77 -2.79
N ARG A 105 19.28 -8.36 -3.98
CA ARG A 105 18.16 -7.41 -4.14
C ARG A 105 16.86 -7.89 -3.48
N ARG A 106 16.57 -9.20 -3.51
CA ARG A 106 15.39 -9.78 -2.83
C ARG A 106 15.52 -9.67 -1.31
N PHE A 107 16.71 -9.96 -0.78
CA PHE A 107 17.00 -9.81 0.65
C PHE A 107 16.90 -8.34 1.09
N GLU A 108 17.57 -7.46 0.36
CA GLU A 108 17.60 -6.00 0.55
C GLU A 108 16.19 -5.39 0.46
N ALA A 109 15.35 -5.81 -0.50
CA ALA A 109 13.97 -5.36 -0.60
C ALA A 109 13.15 -5.74 0.64
N LEU A 110 13.29 -6.97 1.14
CA LEU A 110 12.55 -7.42 2.31
C LEU A 110 13.00 -6.70 3.59
N LEU A 111 14.31 -6.59 3.79
CA LEU A 111 14.90 -5.88 4.93
C LEU A 111 14.57 -4.38 4.87
N GLY A 112 14.73 -3.77 3.69
CA GLY A 112 14.44 -2.38 3.44
C GLY A 112 12.97 -2.02 3.70
N ALA A 113 12.03 -2.90 3.37
CA ALA A 113 10.62 -2.70 3.70
C ALA A 113 10.37 -2.69 5.22
N LEU A 114 10.92 -3.67 5.94
CA LEU A 114 10.74 -3.82 7.40
C LEU A 114 11.40 -2.69 8.18
N VAL A 115 12.61 -2.28 7.79
CA VAL A 115 13.34 -1.16 8.40
C VAL A 115 12.57 0.14 8.17
N ALA A 116 12.07 0.38 6.95
CA ALA A 116 11.32 1.59 6.63
C ALA A 116 9.98 1.68 7.37
N ASP A 117 9.28 0.55 7.54
CA ASP A 117 8.06 0.46 8.35
C ASP A 117 8.32 0.86 9.81
N ALA A 118 9.32 0.25 10.44
CA ALA A 118 9.71 0.50 11.82
C ALA A 118 10.22 1.94 12.02
N ALA A 119 10.96 2.47 11.04
CA ALA A 119 11.43 3.85 11.03
C ALA A 119 10.28 4.86 10.99
N ALA A 120 9.22 4.57 10.22
CA ALA A 120 8.07 5.45 10.06
C ALA A 120 7.05 5.39 11.20
N LEU A 121 7.02 4.27 11.94
CA LEU A 121 6.08 4.00 13.03
C LEU A 121 5.83 5.16 14.00
N PRO A 122 6.86 5.90 14.49
CA PRO A 122 6.65 6.93 15.48
C PRO A 122 5.89 8.16 14.96
N THR A 123 5.77 8.30 13.64
CA THR A 123 5.05 9.39 12.96
C THR A 123 3.72 8.94 12.36
N TYR A 124 3.41 7.65 12.48
CA TYR A 124 2.29 7.04 11.78
C TYR A 124 0.95 7.72 12.12
N TRP A 125 0.16 7.96 11.07
CA TRP A 125 -1.10 8.73 11.09
C TRP A 125 -1.01 10.16 11.61
N ASN A 126 0.19 10.74 11.68
CA ASN A 126 0.32 12.18 11.87
C ASN A 126 0.17 12.90 10.52
N TYR A 127 -1.05 13.38 10.23
CA TYR A 127 -1.37 14.05 8.96
C TYR A 127 -0.85 15.49 8.85
N ASN A 128 -0.23 16.03 9.91
CA ASN A 128 0.33 17.37 9.93
C ASN A 128 1.87 17.34 9.93
N PRO A 129 2.53 17.64 8.79
CA PRO A 129 3.99 17.68 8.70
C PRO A 129 4.67 18.64 9.69
N ASP A 130 3.98 19.72 10.10
CA ASP A 130 4.51 20.66 11.08
C ASP A 130 4.65 20.01 12.46
N THR A 131 3.74 19.08 12.82
CA THR A 131 3.83 18.33 14.06
C THR A 131 5.05 17.41 14.06
N ILE A 132 5.32 16.74 12.93
CA ILE A 132 6.51 15.89 12.76
C ILE A 132 7.78 16.74 12.86
N THR A 133 7.80 17.88 12.17
CA THR A 133 8.93 18.83 12.19
C THR A 133 9.20 19.37 13.60
N ALA A 134 8.15 19.73 14.35
CA ALA A 134 8.29 20.21 15.71
C ALA A 134 8.82 19.11 16.65
N ALA A 135 8.33 17.87 16.51
CA ALA A 135 8.78 16.73 17.29
C ALA A 135 10.25 16.37 16.99
N MET A 136 10.67 16.40 15.72
CA MET A 136 12.07 16.25 15.32
C MET A 136 12.97 17.30 15.98
N LYS A 137 12.58 18.58 15.92
CA LYS A 137 13.33 19.67 16.56
C LYS A 137 13.43 19.47 18.08
N ALA A 138 12.35 19.03 18.72
CA ALA A 138 12.32 18.78 20.15
C ALA A 138 13.19 17.58 20.57
N SER A 139 13.31 16.54 19.72
CA SER A 139 14.13 15.36 19.98
C SER A 139 15.64 15.61 19.87
N GLY A 140 16.05 16.66 19.16
CA GLY A 140 17.46 16.98 18.90
C GLY A 140 18.16 16.06 17.88
N THR A 141 17.48 15.05 17.32
CA THR A 141 18.06 14.12 16.34
C THR A 141 18.23 14.75 14.95
N GLY A 142 17.38 15.73 14.62
CA GLY A 142 17.35 16.36 13.29
C GLY A 142 16.78 15.46 12.18
N VAL A 143 16.33 14.24 12.50
CA VAL A 143 15.83 13.25 11.54
C VAL A 143 14.51 12.61 12.02
N PRO A 144 13.58 12.25 11.11
CA PRO A 144 12.26 11.72 11.46
C PRO A 144 12.21 10.20 11.70
N GLU A 145 13.17 9.42 11.19
CA GLU A 145 13.20 7.98 11.41
C GLU A 145 13.42 7.62 12.89
N PHE A 146 12.71 6.60 13.37
CA PHE A 146 12.80 6.13 14.76
C PHE A 146 12.63 7.25 15.80
N LEU A 147 11.87 8.29 15.46
CA LEU A 147 11.69 9.48 16.28
C LEU A 147 11.29 9.12 17.72
N SER A 148 12.12 9.57 18.68
CA SER A 148 11.88 9.41 20.11
C SER A 148 11.86 10.79 20.79
N PRO A 149 10.80 11.12 21.54
CA PRO A 149 9.64 10.28 21.79
C PRO A 149 8.69 10.22 20.57
N SER A 150 7.93 9.13 20.46
CA SER A 150 6.95 8.93 19.38
C SER A 150 5.85 9.99 19.42
N CYS A 151 5.47 10.49 18.24
CA CYS A 151 4.35 11.42 18.04
C CYS A 151 3.08 10.74 17.50
N ASN A 152 3.05 9.40 17.44
CA ASN A 152 1.86 8.62 17.12
C ASN A 152 0.85 8.75 18.27
N LEU A 153 -0.36 9.19 17.93
CA LEU A 153 -1.42 9.45 18.91
C LEU A 153 -2.36 8.26 19.12
N HIS A 154 -2.30 7.25 18.26
CA HIS A 154 -3.27 6.16 18.20
C HIS A 154 -2.86 4.99 19.08
N PHE A 155 -1.60 4.58 18.99
CA PHE A 155 -1.05 3.48 19.76
C PHE A 155 0.40 3.74 20.17
N ARG A 156 0.81 3.03 21.22
CA ARG A 156 2.10 3.15 21.90
C ARG A 156 2.74 1.77 21.99
N ILE A 157 3.49 1.43 20.96
CA ILE A 157 4.32 0.22 20.91
C ILE A 157 5.79 0.62 20.79
N PRO A 158 6.74 -0.21 21.24
CA PRO A 158 8.16 0.15 21.28
C PRO A 158 8.70 0.62 19.92
N ILE A 159 9.51 1.68 19.93
CA ILE A 159 10.19 2.18 18.73
C ILE A 159 11.10 1.08 18.19
N GLY A 160 11.03 0.85 16.87
CA GLY A 160 11.67 -0.28 16.20
C GLY A 160 10.76 -1.50 16.03
N SER A 161 9.57 -1.52 16.65
CA SER A 161 8.58 -2.57 16.40
C SER A 161 7.97 -2.44 15.00
N PRO A 162 7.51 -3.55 14.39
CA PRO A 162 6.71 -3.47 13.18
C PRO A 162 5.34 -2.82 13.45
N SER A 163 4.87 -2.03 12.51
CA SER A 163 3.46 -1.63 12.42
C SER A 163 2.60 -2.83 11.98
N CYS A 164 1.28 -2.64 11.84
CA CYS A 164 0.44 -3.68 11.23
C CYS A 164 0.92 -4.06 9.82
N HIS A 165 1.47 -3.10 9.08
CA HIS A 165 2.01 -3.33 7.74
C HIS A 165 3.26 -4.21 7.80
N GLY A 166 4.25 -3.86 8.64
CA GLY A 166 5.45 -4.68 8.84
C GLY A 166 5.12 -6.10 9.35
N SER A 167 4.16 -6.25 10.26
CA SER A 167 3.74 -7.58 10.71
C SER A 167 3.01 -8.39 9.63
N GLN A 168 2.34 -7.75 8.67
CA GLN A 168 1.80 -8.46 7.51
C GLN A 168 2.93 -8.98 6.61
N ILE A 169 3.99 -8.19 6.39
CA ILE A 169 5.19 -8.64 5.66
C ILE A 169 5.79 -9.87 6.35
N LEU A 170 6.01 -9.82 7.67
CA LEU A 170 6.55 -10.94 8.44
C LEU A 170 5.66 -12.18 8.37
N ALA A 171 4.35 -12.04 8.58
CA ALA A 171 3.42 -13.16 8.54
C ALA A 171 3.39 -13.84 7.16
N VAL A 172 3.44 -13.08 6.05
CA VAL A 172 3.52 -13.66 4.71
C VAL A 172 4.88 -14.32 4.47
N MET A 173 5.98 -13.68 4.86
CA MET A 173 7.32 -14.26 4.75
C MET A 173 7.42 -15.61 5.48
N GLU A 174 6.98 -15.68 6.73
CA GLU A 174 6.98 -16.91 7.53
C GLU A 174 6.13 -18.01 6.85
N SER A 175 4.97 -17.64 6.28
CA SER A 175 4.12 -18.59 5.56
C SER A 175 4.80 -19.16 4.31
N LEU A 176 5.54 -18.33 3.56
CA LEU A 176 6.27 -18.74 2.36
C LEU A 176 7.40 -19.73 2.71
N VAL A 177 8.11 -19.46 3.81
CA VAL A 177 9.16 -20.35 4.32
C VAL A 177 8.55 -21.68 4.78
N ALA A 178 7.48 -21.64 5.57
CA ALA A 178 6.81 -22.83 6.10
C ALA A 178 6.24 -23.73 5.00
N ALA A 179 5.67 -23.14 3.94
CA ALA A 179 5.09 -23.87 2.81
C ALA A 179 6.09 -24.19 1.68
N GLN A 180 7.34 -23.71 1.77
CA GLN A 180 8.33 -23.77 0.68
C GLN A 180 7.81 -23.20 -0.66
N GLY A 181 7.04 -22.13 -0.57
CA GLY A 181 6.27 -21.56 -1.67
C GLY A 181 5.01 -20.90 -1.15
N PHE A 182 4.14 -20.46 -2.05
CA PHE A 182 2.88 -19.83 -1.68
C PHE A 182 1.78 -20.88 -1.48
N ASP A 183 1.20 -20.92 -0.27
CA ASP A 183 -0.04 -21.62 0.02
C ASP A 183 -0.96 -20.67 0.82
N PRO A 184 -2.15 -20.32 0.29
CA PRO A 184 -3.04 -19.36 0.93
C PRO A 184 -3.61 -19.86 2.27
N ARG A 185 -3.64 -21.18 2.51
CA ARG A 185 -4.08 -21.78 3.78
C ARG A 185 -3.00 -21.67 4.85
N ILE A 186 -1.73 -21.83 4.48
CA ILE A 186 -0.60 -21.61 5.39
C ILE A 186 -0.47 -20.12 5.70
N MET A 187 -0.62 -19.26 4.69
CA MET A 187 -0.67 -17.80 4.90
C MET A 187 -1.81 -17.41 5.87
N ALA A 188 -2.98 -18.03 5.74
CA ALA A 188 -4.09 -17.80 6.67
C ALA A 188 -3.74 -18.21 8.12
N GLN A 189 -3.04 -19.33 8.30
CA GLN A 189 -2.58 -19.76 9.63
C GLN A 189 -1.59 -18.75 10.23
N SER A 190 -0.63 -18.26 9.43
CA SER A 190 0.30 -17.22 9.86
C SER A 190 -0.43 -15.92 10.24
N TYR A 191 -1.48 -15.54 9.52
CA TYR A 191 -2.33 -14.40 9.88
C TYR A 191 -3.12 -14.62 11.18
N ASP A 192 -3.66 -15.82 11.38
CA ASP A 192 -4.37 -16.19 12.60
C ASP A 192 -3.42 -16.13 13.83
N VAL A 193 -2.14 -16.52 13.67
CA VAL A 193 -1.11 -16.39 14.72
C VAL A 193 -0.74 -14.92 14.96
N ALA A 194 -0.42 -14.17 13.90
CA ALA A 194 0.07 -12.79 14.01
C ALA A 194 -1.01 -11.81 14.52
N PHE A 195 -2.26 -12.00 14.10
CA PHE A 195 -3.34 -11.03 14.32
C PHE A 195 -4.55 -11.58 15.06
N GLY A 196 -4.60 -12.87 15.40
CA GLY A 196 -5.73 -13.49 16.08
C GLY A 196 -6.04 -12.91 17.47
N LEU A 197 -7.01 -13.51 18.15
CA LEU A 197 -7.32 -13.15 19.54
C LEU A 197 -6.12 -13.42 20.44
N GLY A 198 -5.79 -12.46 21.31
CA GLY A 198 -4.64 -12.57 22.20
C GLY A 198 -3.31 -12.07 21.60
N SER A 199 -3.27 -11.72 20.32
CA SER A 199 -2.10 -11.08 19.71
C SER A 199 -1.76 -9.71 20.36
N GLY A 200 -0.57 -9.21 20.02
CA GLY A 200 -0.11 -7.85 20.35
C GLY A 200 -0.90 -6.74 19.66
N TYR A 201 -1.84 -7.09 18.77
CA TYR A 201 -2.66 -6.14 18.04
C TYR A 201 -4.10 -6.08 18.58
N GLY A 202 -4.59 -4.85 18.79
CA GLY A 202 -5.97 -4.54 19.12
C GLY A 202 -6.83 -4.24 17.90
N SER A 203 -8.15 -4.17 18.09
CA SER A 203 -9.10 -3.76 17.06
C SER A 203 -9.03 -2.26 16.79
N LEU A 204 -9.49 -1.84 15.60
CA LEU A 204 -9.74 -0.43 15.32
C LEU A 204 -10.65 0.19 16.39
N SER A 205 -10.20 1.28 16.99
CA SER A 205 -10.89 2.03 18.04
C SER A 205 -10.70 3.52 17.82
N ASN A 206 -11.62 4.34 18.33
CA ASN A 206 -11.43 5.80 18.37
C ASN A 206 -10.61 6.24 19.60
N GLU A 207 -10.25 5.31 20.49
CA GLU A 207 -9.44 5.58 21.67
C GLU A 207 -7.99 5.86 21.28
N LYS A 208 -7.41 6.90 21.88
CA LYS A 208 -6.02 7.30 21.64
C LYS A 208 -5.07 6.69 22.69
N GLY A 209 -3.82 6.47 22.32
CA GLY A 209 -2.77 6.03 23.22
C GLY A 209 -2.88 4.58 23.70
N GLN A 210 -3.47 3.69 22.89
CA GLN A 210 -3.57 2.27 23.24
C GLN A 210 -2.19 1.61 23.38
N SER A 211 -2.03 0.65 24.30
CA SER A 211 -0.76 -0.07 24.50
C SER A 211 -0.50 -1.19 23.48
N LYS A 212 -1.51 -1.54 22.68
CA LYS A 212 -1.41 -2.53 21.61
C LYS A 212 -1.29 -1.85 20.26
N GLY A 213 -0.60 -2.48 19.32
CA GLY A 213 -0.61 -2.06 17.93
C GLY A 213 -2.04 -2.12 17.37
N TRP A 214 -2.34 -1.36 16.32
CA TRP A 214 -3.65 -1.40 15.68
C TRP A 214 -3.68 -2.37 14.51
N ARG A 215 -4.79 -3.10 14.35
CA ARG A 215 -5.08 -3.81 13.09
C ARG A 215 -5.66 -2.84 12.08
N ASN A 216 -5.22 -2.94 10.83
CA ASN A 216 -5.88 -2.25 9.72
C ASN A 216 -7.30 -2.82 9.50
N LEU A 217 -8.11 -2.15 8.68
CA LEU A 217 -9.51 -2.55 8.45
C LEU A 217 -9.58 -3.97 7.88
N SER A 218 -8.81 -4.26 6.83
CA SER A 218 -8.81 -5.58 6.19
C SER A 218 -8.45 -6.71 7.16
N VAL A 219 -7.51 -6.47 8.07
CA VAL A 219 -7.05 -7.43 9.08
C VAL A 219 -8.06 -7.56 10.23
N SER A 220 -8.69 -6.46 10.65
CA SER A 220 -9.74 -6.48 11.67
C SER A 220 -10.92 -7.32 11.21
N ASP A 221 -11.42 -7.06 10.01
CA ASP A 221 -12.56 -7.78 9.45
C ASP A 221 -12.22 -9.25 9.13
N TYR A 222 -10.97 -9.54 8.75
CA TYR A 222 -10.48 -10.91 8.61
C TYR A 222 -10.60 -11.69 9.93
N VAL A 223 -10.15 -11.09 11.04
CA VAL A 223 -10.23 -11.71 12.38
C VAL A 223 -11.68 -11.84 12.82
N ASP A 224 -12.51 -10.82 12.60
CA ASP A 224 -13.95 -10.87 12.93
C ASP A 224 -14.69 -11.95 12.13
N ALA A 225 -14.35 -12.13 10.86
CA ALA A 225 -14.88 -13.20 10.01
C ALA A 225 -14.46 -14.59 10.53
N SER A 226 -13.21 -14.73 11.00
CA SER A 226 -12.73 -15.95 11.66
C SER A 226 -13.55 -16.27 12.92
N GLN A 227 -13.81 -15.27 13.77
CA GLN A 227 -14.67 -15.41 14.97
C GLN A 227 -16.11 -15.81 14.65
N LYS A 228 -16.61 -15.44 13.46
CA LYS A 228 -17.94 -15.83 12.95
C LYS A 228 -17.95 -17.20 12.28
N GLY A 229 -16.85 -17.95 12.33
CA GLY A 229 -16.74 -19.30 11.79
C GLY A 229 -16.56 -19.38 10.27
N LYS A 230 -16.21 -18.27 9.59
CA LYS A 230 -15.95 -18.29 8.14
C LYS A 230 -14.66 -19.05 7.82
N GLY A 231 -14.68 -19.77 6.70
CA GLY A 231 -13.50 -20.47 6.19
C GLY A 231 -12.35 -19.50 5.90
N PRO A 232 -11.07 -19.89 6.05
CA PRO A 232 -9.92 -19.01 5.91
C PRO A 232 -9.90 -18.14 4.63
N LEU A 233 -10.32 -18.71 3.51
CA LEU A 233 -10.32 -18.04 2.19
C LEU A 233 -11.59 -17.23 1.93
N GLU A 234 -12.54 -17.21 2.86
CA GLU A 234 -13.82 -16.48 2.76
C GLU A 234 -13.83 -15.21 3.62
N ARG A 235 -12.70 -14.90 4.29
CA ARG A 235 -12.56 -13.84 5.30
C ARG A 235 -12.19 -12.47 4.70
N GLY A 236 -11.84 -12.42 3.41
CA GLY A 236 -11.43 -11.19 2.74
C GLY A 236 -12.53 -10.12 2.75
N HIS A 237 -12.15 -8.87 3.06
CA HIS A 237 -13.03 -7.71 3.05
C HIS A 237 -13.42 -7.34 1.62
N LYS A 238 -14.72 -7.19 1.34
CA LYS A 238 -15.26 -7.07 -0.03
C LYS A 238 -15.05 -5.72 -0.70
N THR A 239 -14.88 -4.67 0.09
CA THR A 239 -14.77 -3.29 -0.43
C THR A 239 -13.52 -2.56 0.02
N ASP A 240 -12.62 -3.23 0.72
CA ASP A 240 -11.40 -2.59 1.20
C ASP A 240 -10.36 -2.67 0.08
N CYS A 241 -9.77 -1.54 -0.24
CA CYS A 241 -8.72 -1.40 -1.24
C CYS A 241 -7.56 -0.56 -0.72
N GLN A 242 -7.37 -0.53 0.61
CA GLN A 242 -6.31 0.22 1.26
C GLN A 242 -4.93 -0.39 1.00
N SER A 243 -3.88 0.33 1.40
CA SER A 243 -2.47 0.03 1.16
C SER A 243 -1.98 -1.37 1.55
N ASP A 244 -2.71 -2.07 2.44
CA ASP A 244 -2.44 -3.48 2.81
C ASP A 244 -2.19 -4.38 1.59
N CYS A 245 -2.84 -4.08 0.45
CA CYS A 245 -2.78 -4.89 -0.76
C CYS A 245 -1.37 -4.95 -1.36
N TYR A 246 -0.60 -3.87 -1.28
CA TYR A 246 0.77 -3.86 -1.80
C TYR A 246 1.82 -4.20 -0.74
N VAL A 247 1.53 -3.97 0.54
CA VAL A 247 2.48 -4.27 1.63
C VAL A 247 2.69 -5.79 1.72
N LYS A 248 1.61 -6.56 1.79
CA LYS A 248 1.69 -8.01 2.03
C LYS A 248 2.26 -8.81 0.85
N VAL A 249 2.30 -8.24 -0.35
CA VAL A 249 2.87 -8.92 -1.52
C VAL A 249 4.39 -8.77 -1.63
N ILE A 250 5.03 -7.92 -0.82
CA ILE A 250 6.49 -7.72 -0.85
C ILE A 250 7.25 -9.07 -0.73
N PRO A 251 6.96 -9.95 0.26
CA PRO A 251 7.63 -11.26 0.35
C PRO A 251 7.30 -12.18 -0.82
N VAL A 252 6.07 -12.11 -1.36
CA VAL A 252 5.65 -12.90 -2.53
C VAL A 252 6.50 -12.50 -3.74
N VAL A 253 6.69 -11.20 -3.98
CA VAL A 253 7.55 -10.70 -5.06
C VAL A 253 9.00 -11.14 -4.85
N CYS A 254 9.51 -11.10 -3.61
CA CYS A 254 10.87 -11.58 -3.33
C CYS A 254 11.07 -13.06 -3.74
N VAL A 255 10.06 -13.91 -3.58
CA VAL A 255 10.14 -15.34 -3.97
C VAL A 255 9.90 -15.55 -5.48
N TYR A 256 8.94 -14.82 -6.06
CA TYR A 256 8.40 -15.08 -7.39
C TYR A 256 8.83 -14.08 -8.49
N ALA A 257 9.62 -13.05 -8.19
CA ALA A 257 10.10 -12.09 -9.20
C ALA A 257 10.77 -12.79 -10.39
N GLY A 258 10.32 -12.47 -11.60
CA GLY A 258 10.76 -13.07 -12.86
C GLY A 258 10.07 -14.39 -13.22
N ARG A 259 9.12 -14.87 -12.40
CA ARG A 259 8.35 -16.09 -12.67
C ARG A 259 6.96 -15.77 -13.24
N PRO A 260 6.43 -16.57 -14.18
CA PRO A 260 5.13 -16.30 -14.80
C PRO A 260 3.96 -16.34 -13.80
N GLU A 261 4.09 -17.07 -12.69
CA GLU A 261 3.07 -17.23 -11.66
C GLU A 261 2.96 -16.03 -10.69
N LEU A 262 3.88 -15.05 -10.75
CA LEU A 262 3.95 -13.96 -9.76
C LEU A 262 2.59 -13.27 -9.51
N MET A 263 1.88 -12.89 -10.58
CA MET A 263 0.62 -12.17 -10.46
C MET A 263 -0.49 -13.03 -9.85
N GLU A 264 -0.51 -14.33 -10.13
CA GLU A 264 -1.46 -15.28 -9.53
C GLU A 264 -1.22 -15.39 -8.02
N MET A 265 0.05 -15.50 -7.61
CA MET A 265 0.42 -15.56 -6.19
C MET A 265 0.12 -14.24 -5.46
N CYS A 266 0.41 -13.10 -6.09
CA CYS A 266 0.08 -11.78 -5.54
C CYS A 266 -1.44 -11.62 -5.36
N GLU A 267 -2.25 -11.97 -6.36
CA GLU A 267 -3.70 -11.90 -6.26
C GLU A 267 -4.24 -12.77 -5.13
N ALA A 268 -3.79 -14.03 -5.02
CA ALA A 268 -4.22 -14.93 -3.97
C ALA A 268 -3.83 -14.40 -2.57
N ALA A 269 -2.64 -13.80 -2.42
CA ALA A 269 -2.21 -13.17 -1.17
C ALA A 269 -3.08 -11.95 -0.80
N ILE A 270 -3.42 -11.10 -1.78
CA ILE A 270 -4.27 -9.91 -1.59
C ILE A 270 -5.66 -10.33 -1.13
N ARG A 271 -6.27 -11.28 -1.83
CA ARG A 271 -7.65 -11.73 -1.57
C ARG A 271 -7.86 -12.35 -0.20
N LEU A 272 -6.80 -12.81 0.48
CA LEU A 272 -6.90 -13.35 1.82
C LEU A 272 -7.57 -12.38 2.80
N THR A 273 -7.21 -11.09 2.76
CA THR A 273 -7.85 -10.06 3.62
C THR A 273 -8.59 -8.98 2.84
N GLN A 274 -8.33 -8.84 1.53
CA GLN A 274 -8.96 -7.84 0.65
C GLN A 274 -9.50 -8.53 -0.60
N ASP A 275 -10.69 -9.09 -0.50
CA ASP A 275 -11.36 -9.73 -1.64
C ASP A 275 -12.04 -8.67 -2.51
N ASN A 276 -11.21 -7.90 -3.22
CA ASN A 276 -11.59 -6.72 -3.95
C ASN A 276 -10.71 -6.54 -5.20
N ASP A 277 -11.32 -6.41 -6.37
CA ASP A 277 -10.58 -6.34 -7.64
C ASP A 277 -9.73 -5.07 -7.78
N THR A 278 -10.16 -3.95 -7.17
CA THR A 278 -9.35 -2.73 -7.11
C THR A 278 -8.10 -2.96 -6.26
N ALA A 279 -8.23 -3.63 -5.11
CA ALA A 279 -7.09 -4.01 -4.27
C ALA A 279 -6.10 -4.91 -5.03
N VAL A 280 -6.63 -5.88 -5.78
CA VAL A 280 -5.80 -6.78 -6.61
C VAL A 280 -5.01 -6.00 -7.65
N VAL A 281 -5.65 -5.11 -8.42
CA VAL A 281 -4.94 -4.33 -9.45
C VAL A 281 -3.87 -3.42 -8.83
N ILE A 282 -4.18 -2.75 -7.72
CA ILE A 282 -3.25 -1.84 -7.04
C ILE A 282 -2.06 -2.61 -6.46
N GLY A 283 -2.32 -3.70 -5.73
CA GLY A 283 -1.28 -4.55 -5.17
C GLY A 283 -0.40 -5.18 -6.25
N CYS A 284 -0.98 -5.64 -7.36
CA CYS A 284 -0.23 -6.18 -8.49
C CYS A 284 0.56 -5.10 -9.24
N THR A 285 0.07 -3.86 -9.32
CA THR A 285 0.82 -2.73 -9.89
C THR A 285 2.09 -2.49 -9.06
N ALA A 286 1.95 -2.36 -7.73
CA ALA A 286 3.09 -2.21 -6.84
C ALA A 286 4.05 -3.42 -6.87
N ALA A 287 3.51 -4.63 -7.01
CA ALA A 287 4.31 -5.84 -7.18
C ALA A 287 5.17 -5.78 -8.46
N ARG A 288 4.65 -5.23 -9.57
CA ARG A 288 5.41 -5.03 -10.81
C ARG A 288 6.50 -3.97 -10.68
N ILE A 289 6.26 -2.91 -9.91
CA ILE A 289 7.31 -1.92 -9.59
C ILE A 289 8.47 -2.62 -8.86
N LEU A 290 8.15 -3.34 -7.79
CA LEU A 290 9.16 -4.05 -7.00
C LEU A 290 9.87 -5.14 -7.79
N GLU A 291 9.13 -5.90 -8.61
CA GLU A 291 9.72 -6.91 -9.49
C GLU A 291 10.75 -6.29 -10.45
N GLY A 292 10.42 -5.16 -11.08
CA GLY A 292 11.35 -4.43 -11.93
C GLY A 292 12.64 -4.05 -11.20
N CYS A 293 12.52 -3.49 -9.99
CA CYS A 293 13.67 -3.16 -9.14
C CYS A 293 14.52 -4.40 -8.82
N ILE A 294 13.89 -5.53 -8.45
CA ILE A 294 14.60 -6.79 -8.17
C ILE A 294 15.29 -7.33 -9.42
N LEU A 295 14.66 -7.21 -10.60
CA LEU A 295 15.18 -7.74 -11.86
C LEU A 295 16.28 -6.89 -12.50
N GLY A 296 16.52 -5.67 -12.05
CA GLY A 296 17.57 -4.83 -12.63
C GLY A 296 17.12 -3.49 -13.19
N SER A 297 15.82 -3.28 -13.37
CA SER A 297 15.30 -2.07 -14.00
C SER A 297 15.58 -0.83 -13.13
N PRO A 298 15.90 0.32 -13.74
CA PRO A 298 15.92 1.59 -13.02
C PRO A 298 14.57 1.83 -12.33
N PRO A 299 14.54 2.34 -11.09
CA PRO A 299 13.29 2.54 -10.34
C PRO A 299 12.23 3.37 -11.08
N ASP A 300 12.64 4.42 -11.79
CA ASP A 300 11.71 5.26 -12.57
C ASP A 300 11.07 4.50 -13.74
N THR A 301 11.84 3.63 -14.40
CA THR A 301 11.38 2.75 -15.47
C THR A 301 10.45 1.69 -14.92
N ALA A 302 10.79 1.08 -13.79
CA ALA A 302 9.93 0.11 -13.10
C ALA A 302 8.56 0.72 -12.73
N VAL A 303 8.54 1.99 -12.28
CA VAL A 303 7.30 2.73 -12.04
C VAL A 303 6.50 2.91 -13.32
N LEU A 304 7.12 3.44 -14.38
CA LEU A 304 6.46 3.73 -15.65
C LEU A 304 5.85 2.48 -16.32
N GLU A 305 6.59 1.37 -16.33
CA GLU A 305 6.21 0.16 -17.07
C GLU A 305 5.27 -0.77 -16.29
N SER A 306 5.20 -0.61 -14.96
CA SER A 306 4.40 -1.47 -14.07
C SER A 306 2.97 -1.78 -14.55
N PRO A 307 2.18 -0.85 -15.12
CA PRO A 307 0.80 -1.11 -15.54
C PRO A 307 0.70 -1.95 -16.82
N SER A 308 1.71 -1.88 -17.71
CA SER A 308 1.74 -2.59 -18.99
C SER A 308 1.89 -4.10 -18.85
N HIS A 309 2.34 -4.57 -17.68
CA HIS A 309 2.58 -5.98 -17.38
C HIS A 309 1.49 -6.64 -16.54
N LEU A 310 0.35 -5.97 -16.36
CA LEU A 310 -0.79 -6.49 -15.62
C LEU A 310 -1.64 -7.44 -16.49
N PRO A 311 -2.06 -8.61 -15.98
CA PRO A 311 -2.89 -9.56 -16.72
C PRO A 311 -4.21 -8.96 -17.21
N LEU A 312 -4.63 -9.32 -18.44
CA LEU A 312 -5.83 -8.79 -19.09
C LEU A 312 -7.15 -9.15 -18.38
N TYR A 313 -7.19 -10.23 -17.59
CA TYR A 313 -8.37 -10.64 -16.84
C TYR A 313 -8.69 -9.71 -15.66
N MET A 314 -7.72 -8.91 -15.19
CA MET A 314 -7.95 -7.93 -14.12
C MET A 314 -8.83 -6.77 -14.61
N SER A 315 -9.38 -5.99 -13.68
CA SER A 315 -10.28 -4.88 -14.01
C SER A 315 -9.65 -3.85 -14.95
N GLY A 316 -10.16 -3.75 -16.18
CA GLY A 316 -9.61 -2.89 -17.23
C GLY A 316 -9.61 -1.40 -16.86
N SER A 317 -10.71 -0.91 -16.28
CA SER A 317 -10.81 0.51 -15.88
C SER A 317 -9.82 0.88 -14.77
N VAL A 318 -9.58 -0.03 -13.81
CA VAL A 318 -8.60 0.21 -12.74
C VAL A 318 -7.18 0.11 -13.28
N ARG A 319 -6.91 -0.80 -14.25
CA ARG A 319 -5.61 -0.83 -14.93
C ARG A 319 -5.32 0.46 -15.69
N GLU A 320 -6.30 1.00 -16.41
CA GLU A 320 -6.17 2.27 -17.12
C GLU A 320 -5.93 3.43 -16.16
N GLU A 321 -6.62 3.45 -15.00
CA GLU A 321 -6.38 4.42 -13.94
C GLU A 321 -4.95 4.32 -13.40
N MET A 322 -4.48 3.12 -13.08
CA MET A 322 -3.11 2.90 -12.61
C MET A 322 -2.07 3.28 -13.67
N ALA A 323 -2.35 3.03 -14.95
CA ALA A 323 -1.51 3.51 -16.05
C ALA A 323 -1.37 5.03 -16.05
N GLY A 324 -2.48 5.75 -15.90
CA GLY A 324 -2.48 7.22 -15.79
C GLY A 324 -1.71 7.69 -14.55
N VAL A 325 -1.91 7.06 -13.40
CA VAL A 325 -1.22 7.38 -12.14
C VAL A 325 0.29 7.20 -12.28
N MET A 326 0.76 6.06 -12.79
CA MET A 326 2.20 5.79 -12.92
C MET A 326 2.87 6.70 -13.95
N CYS A 327 2.20 6.96 -15.09
CA CYS A 327 2.67 7.95 -16.06
C CYS A 327 2.85 9.33 -15.43
N GLU A 328 1.88 9.77 -14.61
CA GLU A 328 1.95 11.06 -13.96
C GLU A 328 3.06 11.11 -12.90
N MET A 329 3.20 10.08 -12.05
CA MET A 329 4.29 10.04 -11.06
C MET A 329 5.66 10.04 -11.74
N TYR A 330 5.81 9.27 -12.83
CA TYR A 330 7.01 9.30 -13.65
C TYR A 330 7.27 10.69 -14.24
N ARG A 331 6.25 11.40 -14.74
CA ARG A 331 6.41 12.76 -15.27
C ARG A 331 6.83 13.75 -14.18
N MET A 332 6.15 13.70 -13.03
CA MET A 332 6.38 14.60 -11.89
C MET A 332 7.74 14.41 -11.24
N ARG A 333 8.39 13.25 -11.38
CA ARG A 333 9.73 12.96 -10.82
C ARG A 333 10.79 14.02 -11.15
N LYS A 334 10.68 14.65 -12.33
CA LYS A 334 11.60 15.71 -12.77
C LYS A 334 11.25 17.10 -12.24
N GLU A 335 10.04 17.27 -11.73
CA GLU A 335 9.41 18.57 -11.52
C GLU A 335 9.18 18.93 -10.04
N GLY A 336 9.44 18.06 -9.06
CA GLY A 336 9.14 18.49 -7.69
C GLY A 336 9.52 17.59 -6.55
N SER A 337 9.18 18.10 -5.37
CA SER A 337 9.29 17.45 -4.07
C SER A 337 8.00 16.70 -3.71
N VAL A 338 8.05 15.89 -2.65
CA VAL A 338 6.88 15.17 -2.14
C VAL A 338 5.73 16.11 -1.79
N GLU A 339 6.02 17.31 -1.25
CA GLU A 339 5.01 18.31 -0.89
C GLU A 339 4.21 18.78 -2.11
N ARG A 340 4.89 18.92 -3.26
CA ARG A 340 4.23 19.31 -4.50
C ARG A 340 3.29 18.21 -4.99
N VAL A 341 3.72 16.96 -4.93
CA VAL A 341 2.88 15.80 -5.30
C VAL A 341 1.68 15.70 -4.39
N VAL A 342 1.87 15.80 -3.07
CA VAL A 342 0.78 15.84 -2.08
C VAL A 342 -0.20 16.98 -2.39
N ALA A 343 0.30 18.17 -2.70
CA ALA A 343 -0.54 19.31 -3.04
C ALA A 343 -1.33 19.08 -4.33
N GLU A 344 -0.71 18.49 -5.36
CA GLU A 344 -1.36 18.14 -6.63
C GLU A 344 -2.46 17.08 -6.43
N CYS A 345 -2.16 15.99 -5.73
CA CYS A 345 -3.12 14.96 -5.35
C CYS A 345 -4.31 15.51 -4.55
N GLY A 346 -4.07 16.60 -3.81
CA GLY A 346 -5.09 17.31 -3.04
C GLY A 346 -5.88 18.36 -3.84
N LYS A 347 -5.50 18.68 -5.09
CA LYS A 347 -6.23 19.67 -5.90
C LYS A 347 -7.62 19.15 -6.23
N GLY A 348 -8.61 20.04 -6.19
CA GLY A 348 -10.02 19.70 -6.41
C GLY A 348 -10.69 18.99 -5.23
N LEU A 349 -9.95 18.63 -4.17
CA LEU A 349 -10.54 18.17 -2.92
C LEU A 349 -10.97 19.36 -2.07
N GLU A 350 -12.13 19.22 -1.42
CA GLU A 350 -12.56 20.15 -0.38
C GLU A 350 -11.49 20.25 0.71
N THR A 351 -11.39 21.40 1.37
CA THR A 351 -10.35 21.69 2.38
C THR A 351 -10.22 20.59 3.44
N LYS A 352 -11.34 20.03 3.91
CA LYS A 352 -11.36 18.95 4.90
C LYS A 352 -10.83 17.61 4.36
N MET A 353 -10.90 17.40 3.05
CA MET A 353 -10.47 16.19 2.36
C MET A 353 -9.03 16.25 1.84
N LYS A 354 -8.37 17.42 1.86
CA LYS A 354 -6.97 17.53 1.39
C LYS A 354 -6.01 16.60 2.13
N ALA A 355 -6.28 16.28 3.40
CA ALA A 355 -5.51 15.29 4.16
C ALA A 355 -5.62 13.86 3.59
N MET A 356 -6.66 13.54 2.81
CA MET A 356 -6.81 12.24 2.16
C MET A 356 -5.72 11.96 1.12
N ALA A 357 -5.07 12.99 0.58
CA ALA A 357 -3.91 12.83 -0.29
C ALA A 357 -2.73 12.12 0.41
N ARG A 358 -2.75 12.05 1.75
CA ARG A 358 -1.75 11.38 2.58
C ARG A 358 -2.25 10.04 3.16
N SER A 359 -3.43 9.58 2.74
CA SER A 359 -4.10 8.42 3.34
C SER A 359 -3.72 7.09 2.68
N CYS A 360 -4.15 6.01 3.32
CA CYS A 360 -4.09 4.64 2.83
C CYS A 360 -5.07 4.33 1.68
N MET A 361 -5.89 5.30 1.24
CA MET A 361 -6.90 5.07 0.20
C MET A 361 -6.33 5.25 -1.22
N PRO A 362 -6.77 4.46 -2.20
CA PRO A 362 -6.48 4.71 -3.60
C PRO A 362 -7.07 6.03 -4.13
N PRO A 363 -6.44 6.64 -5.14
CA PRO A 363 -5.12 6.29 -5.70
C PRO A 363 -3.94 6.79 -4.82
N TYR A 364 -4.21 7.53 -3.75
CA TYR A 364 -3.21 8.22 -2.93
C TYR A 364 -2.18 7.29 -2.30
N CYS A 365 -2.61 6.09 -1.89
CA CYS A 365 -1.75 5.10 -1.26
C CYS A 365 -0.59 4.62 -2.15
N VAL A 366 -0.71 4.73 -3.48
CA VAL A 366 0.33 4.35 -4.44
C VAL A 366 0.99 5.52 -5.14
N GLN A 367 0.33 6.69 -5.22
CA GLN A 367 0.89 7.89 -5.86
C GLN A 367 2.21 8.34 -5.21
N ILE A 368 2.16 8.71 -3.93
CA ILE A 368 3.34 9.23 -3.20
C ILE A 368 4.51 8.23 -3.18
N PRO A 369 4.34 6.95 -2.81
CA PRO A 369 5.49 6.05 -2.79
C PRO A 369 6.04 5.80 -4.20
N SER A 370 5.20 5.68 -5.23
CA SER A 370 5.68 5.52 -6.61
C SER A 370 6.43 6.75 -7.12
N PHE A 371 5.99 7.95 -6.73
CA PHE A 371 6.74 9.17 -7.01
C PHE A 371 8.11 9.18 -6.33
N ILE A 372 8.18 8.80 -5.04
CA ILE A 372 9.46 8.73 -4.31
C ILE A 372 10.39 7.71 -4.98
N VAL A 373 9.89 6.53 -5.31
CA VAL A 373 10.64 5.48 -6.01
C VAL A 373 11.13 5.98 -7.38
N ALA A 374 10.28 6.65 -8.16
CA ALA A 374 10.67 7.18 -9.46
C ALA A 374 11.65 8.36 -9.37
N SER A 375 11.65 9.11 -8.28
CA SER A 375 12.51 10.29 -8.13
C SER A 375 13.98 9.96 -7.86
N ASP A 376 14.31 8.67 -7.67
CA ASP A 376 15.66 8.15 -7.42
C ASP A 376 16.45 9.02 -6.43
N PRO A 377 16.01 9.08 -5.15
CA PRO A 377 16.64 9.95 -4.16
C PRO A 377 18.09 9.53 -3.90
N ALA A 378 18.92 10.46 -3.41
CA ALA A 378 20.37 10.22 -3.33
C ALA A 378 20.75 9.07 -2.37
N SER A 379 19.84 8.63 -1.49
CA SER A 379 19.99 7.41 -0.69
C SER A 379 18.65 6.82 -0.24
N TYR A 380 18.66 5.53 0.13
CA TYR A 380 17.56 4.86 0.83
C TYR A 380 17.01 5.68 2.01
N SER A 381 17.91 6.22 2.85
CA SER A 381 17.51 6.99 4.04
C SER A 381 16.72 8.25 3.70
N GLU A 382 17.13 8.98 2.66
CA GLU A 382 16.42 10.18 2.19
C GLU A 382 15.03 9.84 1.63
N SER A 383 14.91 8.71 0.93
CA SER A 383 13.63 8.20 0.42
C SER A 383 12.66 7.87 1.56
N VAL A 384 13.14 7.18 2.59
CA VAL A 384 12.33 6.85 3.78
C VAL A 384 11.93 8.12 4.52
N ARG A 385 12.85 9.07 4.71
CA ARG A 385 12.56 10.38 5.31
C ARG A 385 11.50 11.14 4.52
N ALA A 386 11.59 11.16 3.19
CA ALA A 386 10.61 11.80 2.33
C ALA A 386 9.21 11.18 2.49
N SER A 387 9.13 9.85 2.62
CA SER A 387 7.87 9.12 2.89
C SER A 387 7.27 9.48 4.25
N ILE A 388 8.12 9.60 5.28
CA ILE A 388 7.72 9.99 6.64
C ILE A 388 7.21 11.44 6.66
N MET A 389 7.99 12.36 6.08
CA MET A 389 7.66 13.80 6.08
C MET A 389 6.41 14.12 5.25
N ALA A 390 5.99 13.23 4.34
CA ALA A 390 4.70 13.33 3.68
C ALA A 390 3.51 13.32 4.68
N GLY A 391 3.67 12.71 5.86
CA GLY A 391 2.66 12.59 6.91
C GLY A 391 1.52 11.63 6.58
N GLY A 392 0.64 11.33 7.54
CA GLY A 392 -0.51 10.43 7.35
C GLY A 392 -0.11 8.96 7.37
N ASP A 393 -0.49 8.20 6.35
CA ASP A 393 -0.22 6.75 6.24
C ASP A 393 1.25 6.45 5.87
N SER A 394 2.20 6.87 6.71
CA SER A 394 3.63 6.82 6.44
C SER A 394 4.22 5.40 6.41
N CYS A 395 3.78 4.51 7.30
CA CYS A 395 4.32 3.15 7.39
C CYS A 395 4.09 2.33 6.12
N SER A 396 2.87 2.33 5.56
CA SER A 396 2.58 1.57 4.35
C SER A 396 3.42 2.06 3.16
N ARG A 397 3.47 3.39 2.95
CA ARG A 397 4.28 4.00 1.90
C ARG A 397 5.75 3.69 2.09
N ALA A 398 6.22 3.77 3.33
CA ALA A 398 7.60 3.44 3.69
C ALA A 398 7.91 1.96 3.38
N CYS A 399 6.98 1.02 3.57
CA CYS A 399 7.17 -0.37 3.15
C CYS A 399 7.47 -0.48 1.65
N LEU A 400 6.67 0.17 0.79
CA LEU A 400 6.86 0.09 -0.67
C LEU A 400 8.14 0.82 -1.12
N VAL A 401 8.38 2.02 -0.59
CA VAL A 401 9.60 2.80 -0.86
C VAL A 401 10.84 2.02 -0.42
N GLY A 402 10.82 1.50 0.79
CA GLY A 402 11.90 0.72 1.37
C GLY A 402 12.14 -0.60 0.65
N ALA A 403 11.09 -1.24 0.12
CA ALA A 403 11.26 -2.44 -0.69
C ALA A 403 11.92 -2.15 -2.05
N CYS A 404 11.54 -1.06 -2.70
CA CYS A 404 12.03 -0.76 -4.05
C CYS A 404 13.44 -0.18 -4.08
N LEU A 405 13.86 0.49 -3.00
CA LEU A 405 15.13 1.23 -2.90
C LEU A 405 16.08 0.66 -1.83
N GLY A 406 15.70 -0.47 -1.22
CA GLY A 406 16.45 -1.17 -0.18
C GLY A 406 17.74 -1.81 -0.67
#